data_AF-A0A4Q7J7L3-F1
#
_entry.id   AF-A0A4Q7J7L3-F1
#
_cell.length_a   1.000
_cell.length_b   1.000
_cell.length_c   1.000
_cell.angle_alpha   90.00
_cell.angle_beta   90.00
_cell.angle_gamma   90.00
#
_symmetry.space_group_name_H-M   'P 1'
#
loop_
_entity.id
_entity.type
_entity.pdbx_description
1 polymer ?
#
loop_
_entity_poly.entity_id
_entity_poly.type
_entity_poly.pdbx_seq_one_letter_code
_entity_poly.pdbx_strand_id
1 'polypeptide(L)'
;MCLTLCWGVLTATGWVRRLTGHHALRTGHAMLAVFTLATGFIHAAAFAFLDDPFFTVLKLIVPLADGGTVRHALGIAGFELMLAIAVTAGLSRSFKYLSWLRFHQLAYVAVGLTVVHSWIGAMANGHLAVVWIAGITVLAPTVTLAILRWLPPHRLIRIGLLDATPVGPPRQGHTLTMRVSVDNQRCRRYGICQSEAPEVFRLQEDGRLQYSRSPDPGLTEQVQAAARACPMRAIQLQGVEQGVDR
;
A
#
# COMPACT_ATOMS: atom_id res chain seq x y z
N MET A 1 5.64 -7.64 8.73
CA MET A 1 4.16 -7.65 8.58
C MET A 1 3.49 -6.42 9.19
N CYS A 2 3.59 -6.17 10.51
CA CYS A 2 2.89 -5.05 11.16
C CYS A 2 3.27 -3.67 10.60
N LEU A 3 4.58 -3.40 10.47
CA LEU A 3 5.08 -2.18 9.84
C LEU A 3 4.57 -2.04 8.39
N THR A 4 4.54 -3.14 7.63
CA THR A 4 4.00 -3.17 6.25
C THR A 4 2.54 -2.73 6.23
N LEU A 5 1.72 -3.19 7.18
CA LEU A 5 0.31 -2.83 7.31
C LEU A 5 0.17 -1.35 7.71
N CYS A 6 0.89 -0.88 8.73
CA CYS A 6 0.91 0.53 9.13
C CYS A 6 1.24 1.43 7.94
N TRP A 7 2.29 1.09 7.20
CA TRP A 7 2.71 1.86 6.04
C TRP A 7 1.67 1.81 4.91
N GLY A 8 0.98 0.69 4.73
CA GLY A 8 -0.13 0.55 3.79
C GLY A 8 -1.35 1.40 4.16
N VAL A 9 -1.65 1.54 5.46
CA VAL A 9 -2.65 2.48 5.96
C VAL A 9 -2.23 3.92 5.64
N LEU A 10 -1.02 4.32 6.03
CA LEU A 10 -0.51 5.67 5.82
C LEU A 10 -0.44 6.06 4.34
N THR A 11 -0.07 5.11 3.46
CA THR A 11 -0.03 5.32 2.01
C THR A 11 -1.42 5.58 1.45
N ALA A 12 -2.43 4.82 1.91
CA ALA A 12 -3.78 4.93 1.39
C ALA A 12 -4.58 6.12 1.96
N THR A 13 -4.33 6.51 3.21
CA THR A 13 -5.02 7.64 3.83
C THR A 13 -4.32 8.98 3.55
N GLY A 14 -3.03 8.97 3.25
CA GLY A 14 -2.25 10.17 2.97
C GLY A 14 -2.00 11.05 4.19
N TRP A 15 -2.29 10.59 5.42
CA TRP A 15 -2.18 11.39 6.65
C TRP A 15 -0.80 11.99 6.87
N VAL A 16 0.25 11.29 6.45
CA VAL A 16 1.66 11.70 6.66
C VAL A 16 2.28 12.27 5.38
N ARG A 17 1.48 12.55 4.35
CA ARG A 17 1.97 12.98 3.03
C ARG A 17 2.83 14.25 3.07
N ARG A 18 2.57 15.17 4.00
CA ARG A 18 3.36 16.41 4.18
C ARG A 18 4.77 16.16 4.70
N LEU A 19 4.98 15.08 5.46
CA LEU A 19 6.25 14.78 6.11
C LEU A 19 7.18 13.92 5.23
N THR A 20 6.64 12.92 4.54
CA THR A 20 7.45 11.91 3.84
C THR A 20 7.25 11.89 2.32
N GLY A 21 6.21 12.52 1.79
CA GLY A 21 5.88 12.49 0.36
C GLY A 21 5.29 11.15 -0.10
N HIS A 22 4.47 11.17 -1.16
CA HIS A 22 3.69 10.00 -1.58
C HIS A 22 4.57 8.84 -2.09
N HIS A 23 5.62 9.16 -2.87
CA HIS A 23 6.54 8.17 -3.41
C HIS A 23 7.32 7.41 -2.32
N ALA A 24 7.80 8.10 -1.28
CA ALA A 24 8.54 7.45 -0.20
C ALA A 24 7.62 6.53 0.61
N LEU A 25 6.36 6.96 0.84
CA LEU A 25 5.37 6.10 1.48
C LEU A 25 5.11 4.84 0.65
N ARG A 26 4.83 4.97 -0.64
CA ARG A 26 4.54 3.81 -1.49
C ARG A 26 5.72 2.85 -1.63
N THR A 27 6.91 3.37 -1.90
CA THR A 27 8.15 2.57 -2.03
C THR A 27 8.50 1.89 -0.70
N GLY A 28 8.35 2.60 0.42
CA GLY A 28 8.54 2.03 1.75
C GLY A 28 7.59 0.88 2.05
N HIS A 29 6.30 1.01 1.72
CA HIS A 29 5.33 -0.09 1.85
C HIS A 29 5.75 -1.30 1.02
N ALA A 30 6.14 -1.09 -0.25
CA ALA A 30 6.57 -2.16 -1.15
C ALA A 30 7.82 -2.87 -0.62
N MET A 31 8.84 -2.14 -0.16
CA MET A 31 10.05 -2.72 0.43
C MET A 31 9.74 -3.56 1.68
N LEU A 32 8.93 -3.04 2.60
CA LEU A 32 8.51 -3.76 3.80
C LEU A 32 7.66 -5.00 3.47
N ALA A 33 6.89 -4.96 2.38
CA ALA A 33 6.09 -6.10 1.91
C ALA A 33 6.98 -7.23 1.37
N VAL A 34 7.94 -6.89 0.49
CA VAL A 34 8.93 -7.86 -0.02
C VAL A 34 9.74 -8.46 1.12
N PHE A 35 10.22 -7.63 2.06
CA PHE A 35 10.94 -8.10 3.24
C PHE A 35 10.08 -9.08 4.07
N THR A 36 8.81 -8.75 4.32
CA THR A 36 7.89 -9.62 5.06
C THR A 36 7.69 -10.96 4.37
N LEU A 37 7.53 -10.97 3.04
CA LEU A 37 7.38 -12.21 2.27
C LEU A 37 8.65 -13.05 2.28
N ALA A 38 9.82 -12.42 2.13
CA ALA A 38 11.10 -13.12 2.19
C ALA A 38 11.34 -13.77 3.56
N THR A 39 11.11 -13.03 4.65
CA THR A 39 11.22 -13.59 6.01
C THR A 39 10.21 -14.70 6.25
N GLY A 40 8.96 -14.54 5.80
CA GLY A 40 7.93 -15.58 5.91
C GLY A 40 8.29 -16.85 5.14
N PHE A 41 8.83 -16.70 3.92
CA PHE A 41 9.32 -17.83 3.13
C PHE A 41 10.48 -18.55 3.82
N ILE A 42 11.49 -17.83 4.30
CA ILE A 42 12.64 -18.41 5.01
C ILE A 42 12.17 -19.12 6.28
N HIS A 43 11.24 -18.51 7.04
CA HIS A 43 10.67 -19.11 8.24
C HIS A 43 9.96 -20.44 7.93
N ALA A 44 9.13 -20.49 6.87
CA ALA A 44 8.48 -21.71 6.45
C ALA A 44 9.48 -22.76 5.93
N ALA A 45 10.44 -22.34 5.08
CA ALA A 45 11.44 -23.22 4.51
C ALA A 45 12.34 -23.87 5.56
N ALA A 46 12.62 -23.18 6.67
CA ALA A 46 13.41 -23.73 7.77
C ALA A 46 12.82 -25.05 8.34
N PHE A 47 11.49 -25.22 8.32
CA PHE A 47 10.85 -26.46 8.79
C PHE A 47 11.11 -27.65 7.88
N ALA A 48 11.44 -27.44 6.59
CA ALA A 48 11.83 -28.53 5.69
C ALA A 48 13.23 -29.09 6.02
N PHE A 49 14.02 -28.37 6.81
CA PHE A 49 15.34 -28.78 7.26
C PHE A 49 15.34 -29.34 8.70
N LEU A 50 14.19 -29.41 9.36
CA LEU A 50 14.08 -30.08 10.65
C LEU A 50 13.98 -31.59 10.39
N ASP A 51 14.84 -32.38 11.03
CA ASP A 51 14.83 -33.87 10.98
C ASP A 51 13.64 -34.47 11.76
N ASP A 52 12.52 -33.76 11.79
CA ASP A 52 11.31 -34.16 12.48
C ASP A 52 10.35 -34.82 11.47
N PRO A 53 9.98 -36.11 11.65
CA PRO A 53 9.06 -36.82 10.76
C PRO A 53 7.67 -36.17 10.65
N PHE A 54 7.34 -35.19 11.49
CA PHE A 54 6.06 -34.49 11.48
C PHE A 54 5.91 -33.38 10.41
N PHE A 55 6.96 -33.02 9.66
CA PHE A 55 6.91 -31.94 8.65
C PHE A 55 7.22 -32.41 7.21
N THR A 56 6.19 -32.87 6.51
CA THR A 56 6.27 -33.18 5.06
C THR A 56 6.10 -31.92 4.21
N VAL A 57 6.67 -31.89 2.99
CA VAL A 57 6.51 -30.77 2.04
C VAL A 57 5.03 -30.44 1.76
N LEU A 58 4.16 -31.45 1.71
CA LEU A 58 2.73 -31.25 1.49
C LEU A 58 2.07 -30.43 2.61
N LYS A 59 2.45 -30.70 3.87
CA LYS A 59 1.98 -30.01 5.07
C LYS A 59 2.49 -28.56 5.19
N LEU A 60 3.54 -28.22 4.45
CA LEU A 60 4.10 -26.85 4.36
C LEU A 60 3.35 -25.95 3.38
N ILE A 61 2.65 -26.55 2.42
CA ILE A 61 1.97 -25.83 1.34
C ILE A 61 0.45 -25.85 1.57
N VAL A 62 -0.11 -27.00 1.94
CA VAL A 62 -1.57 -27.16 2.02
C VAL A 62 -2.03 -27.03 3.47
N PRO A 63 -2.90 -26.05 3.80
CA PRO A 63 -3.45 -25.91 5.14
C PRO A 63 -4.16 -27.19 5.60
N LEU A 64 -3.89 -27.63 6.84
CA LEU A 64 -4.48 -28.82 7.49
C LEU A 64 -4.17 -30.19 6.81
N ALA A 65 -3.35 -30.24 5.76
CA ALA A 65 -2.95 -31.50 5.15
C ALA A 65 -2.12 -32.38 6.11
N ASP A 66 -2.18 -33.71 5.92
CA ASP A 66 -1.43 -34.72 6.67
C ASP A 66 -1.49 -34.56 8.20
N GLY A 67 -2.70 -34.34 8.73
CA GLY A 67 -2.90 -34.16 10.17
C GLY A 67 -2.29 -32.86 10.71
N GLY A 68 -2.18 -31.83 9.87
CA GLY A 68 -1.66 -30.53 10.25
C GLY A 68 -2.46 -29.85 11.35
N THR A 69 -1.76 -29.26 12.31
CA THR A 69 -2.42 -28.55 13.41
C THR A 69 -2.93 -27.18 12.96
N VAL A 70 -4.02 -26.72 13.59
CA VAL A 70 -4.65 -25.42 13.31
C VAL A 70 -3.65 -24.27 13.36
N ARG A 71 -2.69 -24.31 14.29
CA ARG A 71 -1.67 -23.26 14.40
C ARG A 71 -0.87 -23.12 13.09
N HIS A 72 -0.41 -24.21 12.48
CA HIS A 72 0.39 -24.13 11.25
C HIS A 72 -0.49 -23.74 10.06
N ALA A 73 -1.72 -24.27 9.99
CA ALA A 73 -2.67 -23.93 8.93
C ALA A 73 -2.96 -22.42 8.83
N LEU A 74 -3.08 -21.73 9.97
CA LEU A 74 -3.24 -20.27 10.01
C LEU A 74 -2.03 -19.52 9.43
N GLY A 75 -0.82 -20.00 9.70
CA GLY A 75 0.41 -19.42 9.17
C GLY A 75 0.53 -19.62 7.65
N ILE A 76 0.24 -20.83 7.17
CA ILE A 76 0.24 -21.18 5.74
C ILE A 76 -0.79 -20.34 4.99
N ALA A 77 -2.06 -20.39 5.40
CA ALA A 77 -3.13 -19.65 4.72
C ALA A 77 -2.89 -18.13 4.73
N GLY A 78 -2.37 -17.59 5.84
CA GLY A 78 -1.98 -16.18 5.92
C GLY A 78 -0.86 -15.83 4.95
N PHE A 79 0.19 -16.65 4.86
CA PHE A 79 1.32 -16.43 3.96
C PHE A 79 0.94 -16.57 2.48
N GLU A 80 0.20 -17.62 2.12
CA GLU A 80 -0.29 -17.84 0.76
C GLU A 80 -1.16 -16.67 0.29
N LEU A 81 -2.05 -16.16 1.15
CA LEU A 81 -2.86 -15.00 0.84
C LEU A 81 -2.00 -13.74 0.64
N MET A 82 -0.97 -13.51 1.47
CA MET A 82 -0.02 -12.41 1.25
C MET A 82 0.73 -12.54 -0.08
N LEU A 83 1.16 -13.75 -0.43
CA LEU A 83 1.86 -14.05 -1.68
C LEU A 83 0.94 -13.78 -2.88
N ALA A 84 -0.31 -14.26 -2.84
CA ALA A 84 -1.31 -14.01 -3.88
C ALA A 84 -1.58 -12.52 -4.06
N ILE A 85 -1.70 -11.76 -2.97
CA ILE A 85 -1.86 -10.30 -2.99
C ILE A 85 -0.65 -9.62 -3.63
N ALA A 86 0.58 -10.04 -3.31
CA ALA A 86 1.79 -9.47 -3.86
C ALA A 86 1.95 -9.75 -5.35
N VAL A 87 1.68 -10.97 -5.80
CA VAL A 87 1.64 -11.35 -7.22
C VAL A 87 0.62 -10.49 -7.96
N THR A 88 -0.57 -10.33 -7.39
CA THR A 88 -1.65 -9.52 -7.97
C THR A 88 -1.30 -8.02 -8.00
N ALA A 89 -0.54 -7.52 -7.03
CA ALA A 89 0.01 -6.16 -7.06
C ALA A 89 1.03 -5.95 -8.19
N GLY A 90 1.91 -6.93 -8.44
CA GLY A 90 2.82 -6.92 -9.58
C GLY A 90 2.10 -6.97 -10.93
N LEU A 91 0.98 -7.69 -11.01
CA LEU A 91 0.13 -7.85 -12.19
C LEU A 91 -0.98 -6.79 -12.31
N SER A 92 -0.94 -5.72 -11.51
CA SER A 92 -2.01 -4.70 -11.41
C SER A 92 -2.37 -4.01 -12.74
N ARG A 93 -1.51 -4.09 -13.77
CA ARG A 93 -1.80 -3.60 -15.12
C ARG A 93 -2.88 -4.41 -15.85
N SER A 94 -3.10 -5.66 -15.43
CA SER A 94 -4.02 -6.59 -16.10
C SER A 94 -5.42 -6.63 -15.48
N PHE A 95 -5.61 -6.04 -14.29
CA PHE A 95 -6.87 -6.12 -13.54
C PHE A 95 -7.56 -4.76 -13.44
N LYS A 96 -8.90 -4.77 -13.37
CA LYS A 96 -9.67 -3.57 -13.03
C LYS A 96 -9.26 -3.08 -11.65
N TYR A 97 -8.91 -1.80 -11.53
CA TYR A 97 -8.40 -1.18 -10.31
C TYR A 97 -9.27 -1.45 -9.06
N LEU A 98 -10.59 -1.36 -9.20
CA LEU A 98 -11.52 -1.60 -8.07
C LEU A 98 -11.48 -3.05 -7.57
N SER A 99 -11.47 -4.02 -8.49
CA SER A 99 -11.38 -5.45 -8.13
C SER A 99 -10.04 -5.76 -7.49
N TRP A 100 -8.95 -5.22 -8.06
CA TRP A 100 -7.61 -5.32 -7.50
C TRP A 100 -7.56 -4.75 -6.07
N LEU A 101 -8.14 -3.57 -5.85
CA LEU A 101 -8.13 -2.93 -4.54
C LEU A 101 -8.90 -3.73 -3.50
N ARG A 102 -10.08 -4.27 -3.85
CA ARG A 102 -10.88 -5.12 -2.96
C ARG A 102 -10.13 -6.41 -2.60
N PHE A 103 -9.44 -7.02 -3.57
CA PHE A 103 -8.61 -8.19 -3.30
C PHE A 103 -7.42 -7.83 -2.40
N HIS A 104 -6.75 -6.70 -2.65
CA HIS A 104 -5.64 -6.22 -1.82
C HIS A 104 -6.07 -5.95 -0.37
N GLN A 105 -7.32 -5.53 -0.13
CA GLN A 105 -7.86 -5.36 1.24
C GLN A 105 -7.91 -6.68 2.03
N LEU A 106 -7.88 -7.85 1.39
CA LEU A 106 -7.72 -9.12 2.11
C LEU A 106 -6.37 -9.22 2.85
N ALA A 107 -5.44 -8.29 2.62
CA ALA A 107 -4.21 -8.17 3.40
C ALA A 107 -4.46 -7.99 4.91
N TYR A 108 -5.56 -7.34 5.31
CA TYR A 108 -5.92 -7.25 6.74
C TYR A 108 -6.20 -8.63 7.34
N VAL A 109 -6.92 -9.48 6.59
CA VAL A 109 -7.23 -10.85 7.00
C VAL A 109 -5.94 -11.67 7.04
N ALA A 110 -5.11 -11.57 6.00
CA ALA A 110 -3.83 -12.28 5.92
C ALA A 110 -2.93 -11.96 7.12
N VAL A 111 -2.76 -10.68 7.46
CA VAL A 111 -2.00 -10.24 8.63
C VAL A 111 -2.64 -10.77 9.92
N GLY A 112 -3.96 -10.69 10.06
CA GLY A 112 -4.69 -11.24 11.20
C GLY A 112 -4.41 -12.73 11.43
N LEU A 113 -4.48 -13.55 10.37
CA LEU A 113 -4.18 -14.99 10.44
C LEU A 113 -2.74 -15.24 10.90
N THR A 114 -1.76 -14.50 10.36
CA THR A 114 -0.34 -14.66 10.75
C THR A 114 -0.06 -14.21 12.19
N VAL A 115 -0.76 -13.20 12.70
CA VAL A 115 -0.67 -12.78 14.11
C VAL A 115 -1.22 -13.87 15.03
N VAL A 116 -2.38 -14.43 14.71
CA VAL A 116 -2.98 -15.53 15.49
C VAL A 116 -2.08 -16.77 15.45
N HIS A 117 -1.51 -17.11 14.28
CA HIS A 117 -0.49 -18.17 14.15
C HIS A 117 0.68 -17.95 15.11
N SER A 118 1.25 -16.74 15.13
CA SER A 118 2.37 -16.39 16.02
C SER A 118 1.99 -16.51 17.51
N TRP A 119 0.79 -16.04 17.88
CA TRP A 119 0.30 -16.11 19.25
C TRP A 119 0.09 -17.55 19.73
N ILE A 120 -0.61 -18.36 18.94
CA ILE A 120 -0.84 -19.79 19.28
C ILE A 120 0.47 -20.56 19.29
N GLY A 121 1.39 -20.25 18.37
CA GLY A 121 2.75 -20.78 18.38
C GLY A 121 3.49 -20.44 19.67
N ALA A 122 3.45 -19.19 20.13
CA ALA A 122 4.11 -18.78 21.37
C ALA A 122 3.53 -19.47 22.61
N MET A 123 2.20 -19.62 22.68
CA MET A 123 1.53 -20.35 23.75
C MET A 123 1.96 -21.81 23.78
N ALA A 124 1.98 -22.47 22.61
CA ALA A 124 2.33 -23.89 22.51
C ALA A 124 3.81 -24.18 22.82
N ASN A 125 4.70 -23.19 22.67
CA ASN A 125 6.14 -23.32 22.94
C ASN A 125 6.56 -22.68 24.29
N GLY A 126 5.62 -22.22 25.13
CA GLY A 126 5.93 -21.65 26.44
C GLY A 126 6.58 -20.25 26.41
N HIS A 127 6.63 -19.58 25.26
CA HIS A 127 7.26 -18.27 25.07
C HIS A 127 6.26 -17.11 25.06
N LEU A 128 5.08 -17.28 25.65
CA LEU A 128 4.01 -16.27 25.60
C LEU A 128 4.48 -14.91 26.14
N ALA A 129 5.27 -14.86 27.21
CA ALA A 129 5.76 -13.62 27.80
C ALA A 129 6.60 -12.77 26.81
N VAL A 130 7.42 -13.41 25.97
CA VAL A 130 8.25 -12.73 24.96
C VAL A 130 7.38 -12.13 23.86
N VAL A 131 6.39 -12.90 23.38
CA VAL A 131 5.43 -12.42 22.38
C VAL A 131 4.51 -11.36 22.95
N TRP A 132 4.23 -11.37 24.26
CA TRP A 132 3.40 -10.35 24.91
C TRP A 132 4.07 -8.97 24.88
N ILE A 133 5.35 -8.86 25.25
CA ILE A 133 6.06 -7.56 25.31
C ILE A 133 6.42 -7.04 23.92
N ALA A 134 7.06 -7.87 23.09
CA ALA A 134 7.50 -7.46 21.76
C ALA A 134 6.34 -7.43 20.74
N GLY A 135 5.34 -8.29 20.92
CA GLY A 135 4.18 -8.34 20.03
C GLY A 135 3.22 -7.19 20.27
N ILE A 136 2.86 -6.87 21.52
CA ILE A 136 1.89 -5.78 21.80
C ILE A 136 2.44 -4.42 21.38
N THR A 137 3.73 -4.15 21.62
CA THR A 137 4.35 -2.87 21.26
C THR A 137 4.26 -2.57 19.76
N VAL A 138 4.34 -3.59 18.91
CA VAL A 138 4.22 -3.43 17.45
C VAL A 138 2.79 -3.64 16.96
N LEU A 139 2.02 -4.51 17.59
CA LEU A 139 0.63 -4.83 17.21
C LEU A 139 -0.34 -3.72 17.59
N ALA A 140 -0.19 -3.11 18.77
CA ALA A 140 -1.08 -2.03 19.23
C ALA A 140 -1.16 -0.85 18.24
N PRO A 141 -0.06 -0.23 17.78
CA PRO A 141 -0.15 0.85 16.79
C PRO A 141 -0.71 0.36 15.45
N THR A 142 -0.43 -0.89 15.08
CA THR A 142 -0.93 -1.50 13.85
C THR A 142 -2.45 -1.64 13.87
N VAL A 143 -3.00 -2.22 14.93
CA VAL A 143 -4.44 -2.37 15.14
C VAL A 143 -5.11 -1.01 15.23
N THR A 144 -4.50 -0.06 15.95
CA THR A 144 -5.01 1.31 16.10
C THR A 144 -5.14 1.98 14.73
N LEU A 145 -4.08 1.99 13.92
CA LEU A 145 -4.12 2.57 12.57
C LEU A 145 -5.11 1.84 11.66
N ALA A 146 -5.16 0.50 11.73
CA ALA A 146 -6.11 -0.29 10.95
C ALA A 146 -7.56 0.06 11.29
N ILE A 147 -7.91 0.26 12.56
CA ILE A 147 -9.24 0.69 13.00
C ILE A 147 -9.53 2.12 12.55
N LEU A 148 -8.60 3.04 12.81
CA LEU A 148 -8.78 4.47 12.47
C LEU A 148 -8.99 4.68 10.97
N ARG A 149 -8.46 3.81 10.11
CA ARG A 149 -8.69 3.86 8.66
C ARG A 149 -10.16 3.79 8.27
N TRP A 150 -10.99 3.09 9.05
CA TRP A 150 -12.42 2.93 8.77
C TRP A 150 -13.27 4.06 9.36
N LEU A 151 -12.67 4.95 10.17
CA LEU A 151 -13.38 6.12 10.69
C LEU A 151 -13.49 7.20 9.60
N PRO A 152 -14.67 7.82 9.43
CA PRO A 152 -14.83 8.90 8.47
C PRO A 152 -14.02 10.14 8.91
N PRO A 153 -13.48 10.94 7.97
CA PRO A 153 -12.55 12.03 8.28
C PRO A 153 -13.08 13.04 9.30
N HIS A 154 -14.39 13.35 9.26
CA HIS A 154 -15.01 14.29 10.20
C HIS A 154 -14.92 13.84 11.67
N ARG A 155 -14.93 12.53 11.95
CA ARG A 155 -14.76 12.01 13.32
C ARG A 155 -13.31 12.16 13.78
N LEU A 156 -12.35 11.92 12.89
CA LEU A 156 -10.92 12.09 13.18
C LEU A 156 -10.58 13.56 13.46
N ILE A 157 -11.17 14.48 12.70
CA ILE A 157 -11.04 15.93 12.94
C ILE A 157 -11.65 16.32 14.29
N ARG A 158 -12.85 15.82 14.62
CA ARG A 158 -13.52 16.11 15.90
C ARG A 158 -12.70 15.66 17.11
N ILE A 159 -11.98 14.55 17.00
CA ILE A 159 -11.13 14.00 18.08
C ILE A 159 -9.74 14.68 18.08
N GLY A 160 -9.46 15.61 17.15
CA GLY A 160 -8.19 16.32 17.05
C GLY A 160 -7.04 15.49 16.45
N LEU A 161 -7.35 14.35 15.80
CA LEU A 161 -6.37 13.46 15.18
C LEU A 161 -5.95 13.91 13.77
N LEU A 162 -6.76 14.75 13.11
CA LEU A 162 -6.48 15.32 11.79
C LEU A 162 -6.84 16.80 11.78
N ASP A 163 -6.01 17.60 11.12
CA ASP A 163 -6.34 18.99 10.86
C ASP A 163 -7.44 19.07 9.80
N ALA A 164 -8.48 19.86 10.08
CA ALA A 164 -9.29 20.38 9.00
C ALA A 164 -8.38 21.27 8.16
N THR A 165 -8.13 20.90 6.90
CA THR A 165 -7.58 21.86 5.95
C THR A 165 -8.44 23.12 6.03
N PRO A 166 -7.88 24.30 6.34
CA PRO A 166 -8.64 25.53 6.30
C PRO A 166 -9.22 25.63 4.90
N VAL A 167 -10.54 25.51 4.79
CA VAL A 167 -11.23 25.94 3.58
C VAL A 167 -11.04 27.44 3.61
N GLY A 168 -9.99 27.92 2.94
CA GLY A 168 -9.81 29.34 2.72
C GLY A 168 -11.09 29.91 2.12
N PRO A 169 -11.37 31.21 2.30
CA PRO A 169 -12.52 31.84 1.66
C PRO A 169 -12.55 31.41 0.18
N PRO A 170 -13.73 31.07 -0.38
CA PRO A 170 -13.83 30.64 -1.76
C PRO A 170 -13.02 31.62 -2.62
N ARG A 171 -11.94 31.13 -3.23
CA ARG A 171 -11.10 31.95 -4.10
C ARG A 171 -12.02 32.50 -5.18
N GLN A 172 -12.26 33.81 -5.14
CA GLN A 172 -13.04 34.47 -6.17
C GLN A 172 -12.36 34.23 -7.52
N GLY A 173 -13.04 33.50 -8.41
CA GLY A 173 -13.01 33.72 -9.87
C GLY A 173 -11.70 33.66 -10.65
N HIS A 174 -10.60 33.11 -10.12
CA HIS A 174 -9.42 32.80 -10.94
C HIS A 174 -9.21 31.30 -11.00
N THR A 175 -9.70 30.69 -12.08
CA THR A 175 -9.37 29.32 -12.46
C THR A 175 -7.90 29.32 -12.88
N LEU A 176 -6.99 29.03 -11.94
CA LEU A 176 -5.61 28.71 -12.28
C LEU A 176 -5.63 27.37 -13.00
N THR A 177 -5.74 27.40 -14.33
CA THR A 177 -5.61 26.21 -15.15
C THR A 177 -4.14 25.84 -15.23
N MET A 178 -3.82 24.57 -14.98
CA MET A 178 -2.46 24.08 -15.11
C MET A 178 -2.27 23.41 -16.46
N ARG A 179 -1.20 23.76 -17.18
CA ARG A 179 -0.78 23.05 -18.38
C ARG A 179 0.30 22.04 -18.06
N VAL A 180 0.14 20.83 -18.57
CA VAL A 180 1.06 19.71 -18.42
C VAL A 180 1.76 19.45 -19.75
N SER A 181 3.09 19.32 -19.73
CA SER A 181 3.87 18.77 -20.85
C SER A 181 4.80 17.67 -20.36
N VAL A 182 5.05 16.68 -21.22
CA VAL A 182 6.00 15.59 -20.95
C VAL A 182 7.07 15.60 -22.03
N ASP A 183 8.33 15.70 -21.62
CA ASP A 183 9.49 15.55 -22.49
C ASP A 183 9.70 14.08 -22.85
N ASN A 184 9.39 13.73 -24.11
CA ASN A 184 9.50 12.36 -24.61
C ASN A 184 10.95 11.86 -24.76
N GLN A 185 11.96 12.74 -24.83
CA GLN A 185 13.36 12.34 -24.89
C GLN A 185 13.88 11.91 -23.51
N ARG A 186 13.33 12.52 -22.46
CA ARG A 186 13.66 12.18 -21.07
C ARG A 186 12.75 11.10 -20.50
N CYS A 187 11.52 10.98 -20.97
CA CYS A 187 10.55 10.02 -20.44
C CYS A 187 10.97 8.56 -20.73
N ARG A 188 11.32 7.83 -19.68
CA ARG A 188 11.63 6.38 -19.74
C ARG A 188 10.44 5.46 -19.49
N ARG A 189 9.21 5.99 -19.47
CA ARG A 189 7.96 5.21 -19.43
C ARG A 189 7.83 4.22 -18.25
N TYR A 190 8.40 4.57 -17.09
CA TYR A 190 8.25 3.75 -15.86
C TYR A 190 6.79 3.61 -15.39
N GLY A 191 5.87 4.48 -15.85
CA GLY A 191 4.45 4.42 -15.49
C GLY A 191 4.12 4.99 -14.11
N ILE A 192 5.10 5.57 -13.40
CA ILE A 192 4.90 6.17 -12.08
C ILE A 192 3.84 7.28 -12.13
N CYS A 193 3.86 8.13 -13.17
CA CYS A 193 2.87 9.19 -13.34
C CYS A 193 1.43 8.68 -13.47
N GLN A 194 1.20 7.57 -14.17
CA GLN A 194 -0.12 6.90 -14.21
C GLN A 194 -0.52 6.38 -12.84
N SER A 195 0.43 5.90 -12.06
CA SER A 195 0.16 5.40 -10.72
C SER A 195 -0.15 6.50 -9.70
N GLU A 196 0.31 7.73 -9.95
CA GLU A 196 0.13 8.93 -9.10
C GLU A 196 -1.12 9.74 -9.50
N ALA A 197 -1.42 9.80 -10.79
CA ALA A 197 -2.58 10.51 -11.33
C ALA A 197 -3.17 9.72 -12.53
N PRO A 198 -3.84 8.59 -12.27
CA PRO A 198 -4.35 7.68 -13.31
C PRO A 198 -5.41 8.29 -14.21
N GLU A 199 -6.10 9.32 -13.72
CA GLU A 199 -7.08 10.10 -14.47
C GLU A 199 -6.41 11.06 -15.48
N VAL A 200 -5.14 11.40 -15.27
CA VAL A 200 -4.39 12.34 -16.11
C VAL A 200 -3.35 11.66 -16.98
N PHE A 201 -2.70 10.61 -16.51
CA PHE A 201 -1.64 9.89 -17.23
C PHE A 201 -2.02 8.42 -17.41
N ARG A 202 -1.84 7.90 -18.62
CA ARG A 202 -2.09 6.50 -18.98
C ARG A 202 -1.00 6.00 -19.91
N LEU A 203 -0.27 4.99 -19.47
CA LEU A 203 0.67 4.24 -20.30
C LEU A 203 -0.13 3.17 -21.05
N GLN A 204 -0.04 3.22 -22.37
CA GLN A 204 -0.66 2.27 -23.28
C GLN A 204 0.18 1.00 -23.40
N GLU A 205 -0.42 -0.08 -23.91
CA GLU A 205 0.26 -1.37 -24.10
C GLU A 205 1.44 -1.29 -25.08
N ASP A 206 1.37 -0.39 -26.06
CA ASP A 206 2.46 -0.07 -27.00
C ASP A 206 3.58 0.80 -26.38
N GLY A 207 3.47 1.09 -25.08
CA GLY A 207 4.42 1.90 -24.32
C GLY A 207 4.27 3.41 -24.51
N ARG A 208 3.29 3.90 -25.27
CA ARG A 208 3.06 5.36 -25.40
C ARG A 208 2.41 5.91 -24.13
N LEU A 209 2.85 7.07 -23.69
CA LEU A 209 2.21 7.79 -22.59
C LEU A 209 1.14 8.75 -23.16
N GLN A 210 -0.13 8.46 -22.87
CA GLN A 210 -1.24 9.37 -23.09
C GLN A 210 -1.45 10.21 -21.83
N TYR A 211 -1.69 11.51 -21.99
CA TYR A 211 -2.01 12.37 -20.86
C TYR A 211 -2.84 13.59 -21.25
N SER A 212 -3.61 14.13 -20.31
CA SER A 212 -4.30 15.42 -20.50
C SER A 212 -3.32 16.58 -20.31
N ARG A 213 -3.21 17.44 -21.32
CA ARG A 213 -2.38 18.67 -21.26
C ARG A 213 -3.01 19.76 -20.39
N SER A 214 -4.31 19.68 -20.13
CA SER A 214 -5.06 20.64 -19.31
C SER A 214 -5.97 19.86 -18.38
N PRO A 215 -5.42 19.20 -17.35
CA PRO A 215 -6.20 18.44 -16.38
C PRO A 215 -7.15 19.37 -15.61
N ASP A 216 -8.24 18.77 -15.10
CA ASP A 216 -9.19 19.44 -14.23
C ASP A 216 -8.45 20.11 -13.05
N PRO A 217 -8.75 21.37 -12.69
CA PRO A 217 -8.24 22.02 -11.49
C PRO A 217 -8.30 21.16 -10.22
N GLY A 218 -9.32 20.29 -10.07
CA GLY A 218 -9.46 19.35 -8.95
C GLY A 218 -8.35 18.28 -8.88
N LEU A 219 -7.62 18.03 -9.97
CA LEU A 219 -6.53 17.05 -10.06
C LEU A 219 -5.15 17.65 -9.88
N THR A 220 -5.05 18.96 -9.61
CA THR A 220 -3.77 19.69 -9.53
C THR A 220 -2.78 19.04 -8.56
N GLU A 221 -3.21 18.63 -7.36
CA GLU A 221 -2.32 18.00 -6.39
C GLU A 221 -1.75 16.67 -6.90
N GLN A 222 -2.58 15.84 -7.55
CA GLN A 222 -2.18 14.54 -8.08
C GLN A 222 -1.17 14.71 -9.22
N VAL A 223 -1.41 15.68 -10.10
CA VAL A 223 -0.51 15.96 -11.22
C VAL A 223 0.83 16.55 -10.74
N GLN A 224 0.80 17.40 -9.72
CA GLN A 224 2.03 17.86 -9.07
C GLN A 224 2.80 16.72 -8.39
N ALA A 225 2.10 15.79 -7.74
CA ALA A 225 2.71 14.59 -7.18
C ALA A 225 3.34 13.72 -8.27
N ALA A 226 2.64 13.49 -9.39
CA ALA A 226 3.15 12.78 -10.55
C ALA A 226 4.42 13.43 -11.12
N ALA A 227 4.46 14.76 -11.22
CA ALA A 227 5.64 15.49 -11.68
C ALA A 227 6.83 15.33 -10.72
N ARG A 228 6.60 15.47 -9.40
CA ARG A 228 7.64 15.26 -8.37
C ARG A 228 8.16 13.82 -8.33
N ALA A 229 7.28 12.85 -8.60
CA ALA A 229 7.61 11.43 -8.59
C ALA A 229 8.31 10.96 -9.87
N CYS A 230 8.37 11.78 -10.92
CA CYS A 230 9.03 11.41 -12.18
C CYS A 230 10.56 11.32 -12.00
N PRO A 231 11.17 10.12 -12.07
CA PRO A 231 12.61 9.97 -11.81
C PRO A 231 13.47 10.73 -12.83
N MET A 232 12.99 10.79 -14.07
CA MET A 232 13.65 11.48 -15.16
C MET A 232 13.36 12.99 -15.19
N ARG A 233 12.50 13.48 -14.28
CA ARG A 233 11.96 14.85 -14.25
C ARG A 233 11.47 15.32 -15.62
N ALA A 234 10.75 14.43 -16.31
CA ALA A 234 10.26 14.65 -17.67
C ALA A 234 8.94 15.43 -17.72
N ILE A 235 8.25 15.61 -16.60
CA ILE A 235 6.94 16.28 -16.52
C ILE A 235 7.15 17.74 -16.12
N GLN A 236 6.62 18.65 -16.93
CA GLN A 236 6.69 20.09 -16.72
C GLN A 236 5.27 20.62 -16.50
N LEU A 237 5.14 21.53 -15.53
CA LEU A 237 3.88 22.13 -15.13
C LEU A 237 3.98 23.64 -15.29
N GLN A 238 3.01 24.25 -15.97
CA GLN A 238 2.92 25.69 -16.15
C GLN A 238 1.56 26.18 -15.62
N GLY A 239 1.57 27.19 -14.76
CA GLY A 239 0.34 27.90 -14.38
C GLY A 239 -0.12 28.76 -15.55
N VAL A 240 -1.39 28.66 -15.91
CA VAL A 240 -2.04 29.53 -16.90
C VAL A 240 -3.15 30.28 -16.17
N GLU A 241 -2.93 31.58 -15.98
CA GLU A 241 -3.98 32.49 -15.54
C GLU A 241 -4.95 32.67 -16.71
N GLN A 242 -6.19 32.21 -16.56
CA GLN A 242 -7.25 32.55 -17.50
C GLN A 242 -7.91 33.86 -17.03
N GLY A 243 -7.66 34.94 -17.77
CA GLY A 243 -8.47 36.15 -17.66
C GLY A 243 -9.90 35.84 -18.08
N VAL A 244 -10.85 36.04 -17.18
CA VAL A 244 -12.27 36.04 -17.51
C VAL A 244 -12.54 37.36 -18.23
N ASP A 245 -12.57 37.33 -19.57
CA ASP A 245 -13.11 38.45 -20.34
C ASP A 245 -14.61 38.59 -20.00
N ARG A 246 -15.00 39.83 -19.67
CA ARG A 246 -16.32 40.24 -19.18
C ARG A 246 -17.38 40.21 -20.27
#